data_AF-A0A2E0Z5W7-F1
#
_entry.id   AF-A0A2E0Z5W7-F1
#
_cell.length_a   1.000
_cell.length_b   1.000
_cell.length_c   1.000
_cell.angle_alpha   90.00
_cell.angle_beta   90.00
_cell.angle_gamma   90.00
#
_symmetry.space_group_name_H-M   'P 1'
#
loop_
_entity.id
_entity.type
_entity.pdbx_description
1 polymer ?
#
loop_
_entity_poly.entity_id
_entity_poly.type
_entity_poly.pdbx_seq_one_letter_code
_entity_poly.pdbx_strand_id
1 'polypeptide(L)'
;MIETETTWNDSGYDCDHCGGQILERTDIETGQPARVCYQCQACGCQWQLDGEVIRVGNMNSCRRAQRVRVNSQAKEQINPNQLRLAVVVGVLILIGIVYFGGLVAIRFLIPVVIAIFVVRAVYQVGKERMWW
;
A
#
# COMPACT_ATOMS: atom_id res chain seq x y z
N MET A 1 -7.61 -26.58 -27.30
CA MET A 1 -8.68 -25.57 -27.15
C MET A 1 -8.63 -25.10 -25.71
N ILE A 2 -8.76 -23.79 -25.45
CA ILE A 2 -8.85 -23.27 -24.08
C ILE A 2 -10.33 -23.33 -23.74
N GLU A 3 -10.71 -24.19 -22.80
CA GLU A 3 -12.05 -24.25 -22.25
C GLU A 3 -12.10 -23.34 -21.03
N THR A 4 -13.13 -22.50 -20.98
CA THR A 4 -13.41 -21.64 -19.84
C THR A 4 -14.79 -21.97 -19.29
N GLU A 5 -14.87 -22.17 -17.98
CA GLU A 5 -16.12 -22.43 -17.25
C GLU A 5 -16.21 -21.44 -16.10
N THR A 6 -17.34 -20.75 -15.99
CA THR A 6 -17.63 -19.86 -14.87
C THR A 6 -18.84 -20.39 -14.12
N THR A 7 -18.67 -20.66 -12.83
CA THR A 7 -19.76 -21.02 -11.93
C THR A 7 -20.06 -19.89 -10.96
N TRP A 8 -21.32 -19.78 -10.56
CA TRP A 8 -21.81 -18.78 -9.62
C TRP A 8 -22.55 -19.49 -8.50
N ASN A 9 -22.20 -19.16 -7.26
CA ASN A 9 -22.88 -19.66 -6.08
C ASN A 9 -23.32 -18.50 -5.20
N ASP A 10 -24.43 -18.68 -4.48
CA ASP A 10 -24.85 -17.71 -3.47
C ASP A 10 -23.87 -17.77 -2.30
N SER A 11 -23.27 -16.62 -1.96
CA SER A 11 -22.36 -16.57 -0.81
C SER A 11 -23.11 -16.44 0.52
N GLY A 12 -24.41 -16.12 0.49
CA GLY A 12 -25.23 -15.88 1.68
C GLY A 12 -24.99 -14.53 2.35
N TYR A 13 -24.21 -13.64 1.72
CA TYR A 13 -23.90 -12.31 2.24
C TYR A 13 -24.47 -11.21 1.35
N ASP A 14 -24.81 -10.10 2.00
CA ASP A 14 -25.19 -8.85 1.34
C ASP A 14 -24.04 -7.84 1.36
N CYS A 15 -23.98 -7.03 0.32
CA CYS A 15 -22.97 -6.01 0.17
C CYS A 15 -23.16 -4.89 1.21
N ASP A 16 -22.11 -4.65 2.01
CA ASP A 16 -22.09 -3.72 3.14
C ASP A 16 -22.47 -2.27 2.80
N HIS A 17 -22.28 -1.84 1.55
CA HIS A 17 -22.49 -0.45 1.15
C HIS A 17 -23.63 -0.25 0.13
N CYS A 18 -24.10 -1.29 -0.55
CA CYS A 18 -25.23 -1.18 -1.49
C CYS A 18 -26.40 -2.10 -1.17
N GLY A 19 -26.23 -3.07 -0.26
CA GLY A 19 -27.26 -4.03 0.15
C GLY A 19 -27.59 -5.10 -0.90
N GLY A 20 -26.84 -5.17 -2.01
CA GLY A 20 -27.06 -6.20 -3.03
C GLY A 20 -26.41 -7.53 -2.67
N GLN A 21 -27.03 -8.63 -3.10
CA GLN A 21 -26.51 -9.99 -2.90
C GLN A 21 -25.10 -10.15 -3.46
N ILE A 22 -24.25 -10.83 -2.69
CA ILE A 22 -22.89 -11.20 -3.07
C ILE A 22 -22.92 -12.63 -3.59
N LEU A 23 -22.34 -12.81 -4.78
CA LEU A 23 -22.16 -14.12 -5.39
C LEU A 23 -20.68 -14.51 -5.33
N GLU A 24 -20.43 -15.77 -5.03
CA GLU A 24 -19.13 -16.39 -5.22
C GLU A 24 -19.03 -16.83 -6.68
N ARG A 25 -18.01 -16.31 -7.38
CA ARG A 25 -17.71 -16.62 -8.77
C ARG A 25 -16.44 -17.43 -8.83
N THR A 26 -16.52 -18.61 -9.44
CA THR A 26 -15.36 -19.46 -9.70
C THR A 26 -15.13 -19.54 -11.20
N ASP A 27 -14.01 -19.00 -11.66
CA ASP A 27 -13.56 -19.09 -13.05
C ASP A 27 -12.52 -20.20 -13.19
N ILE A 28 -12.79 -21.16 -14.06
CA ILE A 28 -11.93 -22.29 -14.39
C ILE A 28 -11.47 -22.11 -15.83
N GLU A 29 -10.15 -22.13 -16.05
CA GLU A 29 -9.56 -22.09 -17.39
C GLU A 29 -8.61 -23.27 -17.56
N THR A 30 -8.59 -23.90 -18.74
CA THR A 30 -7.71 -25.04 -19.02
C THR A 30 -6.24 -24.70 -18.73
N GLY A 31 -5.60 -25.45 -17.84
CA GLY A 31 -4.19 -25.27 -17.48
C GLY A 31 -3.92 -24.16 -16.47
N GLN A 32 -4.95 -23.54 -15.90
CA GLN A 32 -4.83 -22.59 -14.78
C GLN A 32 -5.55 -23.09 -13.53
N PRO A 33 -5.09 -22.72 -12.33
CA PRO A 33 -5.85 -22.96 -11.11
C PRO A 33 -7.18 -22.19 -11.15
N ALA A 34 -8.22 -22.77 -10.57
CA ALA A 34 -9.51 -22.12 -10.40
C ALA A 34 -9.36 -20.81 -9.63
N ARG A 35 -9.95 -19.73 -10.14
CA ARG A 35 -9.92 -18.41 -9.52
C ARG A 35 -11.26 -18.13 -8.87
N VAL A 36 -11.25 -17.99 -7.56
CA VAL A 36 -12.44 -17.66 -6.77
C VAL A 36 -12.43 -16.18 -6.43
N CYS A 37 -13.55 -15.51 -6.67
CA CYS A 37 -13.77 -14.13 -6.28
C CYS A 37 -15.22 -13.90 -5.88
N TYR A 38 -15.46 -12.85 -5.11
CA TYR A 38 -16.79 -12.44 -4.69
C TYR A 38 -17.21 -11.22 -5.47
N GLN A 39 -18.44 -11.21 -5.97
CA GLN A 39 -18.99 -10.12 -6.76
C GLN A 39 -20.40 -9.77 -6.29
N CYS A 40 -20.63 -8.50 -6.02
CA CYS A 40 -21.97 -8.00 -5.76
C CYS A 40 -22.77 -7.88 -7.07
N GLN A 41 -23.96 -8.49 -7.12
CA GLN A 41 -24.83 -8.46 -8.29
C GLN A 41 -25.40 -7.06 -8.59
N ALA A 42 -25.60 -6.23 -7.57
CA ALA A 42 -26.22 -4.91 -7.72
C ALA A 42 -25.21 -3.84 -8.18
N CYS A 43 -24.06 -3.73 -7.51
CA CYS A 43 -23.09 -2.66 -7.78
C CYS A 43 -21.92 -3.11 -8.67
N GLY A 44 -21.69 -4.43 -8.81
CA GLY A 44 -20.56 -4.97 -9.57
C GLY A 44 -19.20 -4.80 -8.91
N CYS A 45 -19.15 -4.42 -7.63
CA CYS A 45 -17.92 -4.47 -6.85
C CYS A 45 -17.44 -5.95 -6.76
N GLN A 46 -16.14 -6.18 -6.93
CA GLN A 46 -15.52 -7.51 -6.94
C GLN A 46 -14.25 -7.53 -6.09
N TRP A 47 -14.07 -8.59 -5.31
CA TRP A 47 -12.91 -8.77 -4.42
C TRP A 47 -12.51 -10.24 -4.30
N GLN A 48 -11.27 -10.48 -3.86
CA GLN A 48 -10.78 -11.79 -3.47
C GLN A 48 -11.15 -12.14 -2.03
N LEU A 49 -11.00 -13.40 -1.65
CA LEU A 49 -11.28 -13.87 -0.29
C LEU A 49 -10.44 -13.15 0.79
N ASP A 50 -9.21 -12.74 0.45
CA ASP A 50 -8.31 -11.97 1.32
C ASP A 50 -8.72 -10.50 1.49
N GLY A 51 -9.77 -10.07 0.80
CA GLY A 51 -10.26 -8.69 0.81
C GLY A 51 -9.61 -7.78 -0.24
N GLU A 52 -8.72 -8.29 -1.10
CA GLU A 52 -8.14 -7.52 -2.20
C GLU A 52 -9.23 -7.12 -3.20
N VAL A 53 -9.34 -5.83 -3.50
CA VAL A 53 -10.35 -5.30 -4.42
C VAL A 53 -9.88 -5.45 -5.85
N ILE A 54 -10.54 -6.33 -6.61
CA ILE A 54 -10.29 -6.55 -8.04
C ILE A 54 -10.95 -5.43 -8.86
N ARG A 55 -12.20 -5.10 -8.51
CA ARG A 55 -12.99 -4.11 -9.25
C ARG A 55 -13.87 -3.31 -8.30
N VAL A 56 -13.80 -2.00 -8.43
CA VAL A 56 -14.77 -1.10 -7.79
C VAL A 56 -15.97 -0.94 -8.71
N GLY A 57 -17.16 -1.19 -8.17
CA GLY A 57 -18.43 -1.03 -8.87
C GLY A 57 -18.74 0.43 -9.24
N ASN A 58 -19.75 0.63 -10.08
CA ASN A 58 -20.04 1.93 -10.67
C ASN A 58 -20.79 2.92 -9.73
N MET A 59 -21.33 2.43 -8.62
CA MET A 59 -22.12 3.23 -7.69
C MET A 59 -21.27 4.17 -6.83
N ASN A 60 -21.87 5.30 -6.43
CA ASN A 60 -21.25 6.25 -5.50
C ASN A 60 -20.91 5.61 -4.14
N SER A 61 -21.70 4.63 -3.71
CA SER A 61 -21.46 3.83 -2.49
C SER A 61 -20.19 2.98 -2.60
N CYS A 62 -19.96 2.26 -3.71
CA CYS A 62 -18.71 1.52 -3.99
C CYS A 62 -17.49 2.46 -3.89
N ARG A 63 -17.54 3.65 -4.50
CA ARG A 63 -16.43 4.63 -4.44
C ARG A 63 -16.20 5.17 -3.04
N ARG A 64 -17.27 5.32 -2.24
CA ARG A 64 -17.15 5.73 -0.84
C ARG A 64 -16.50 4.64 0.00
N ALA A 65 -16.94 3.39 -0.16
CA ALA A 65 -16.37 2.23 0.52
C ALA A 65 -14.88 2.08 0.21
N GLN A 66 -14.48 2.21 -1.06
CA GLN A 66 -13.07 2.15 -1.45
C GLN A 66 -12.21 3.24 -0.78
N ARG A 67 -12.71 4.48 -0.71
CA ARG A 67 -11.99 5.56 -0.02
C ARG A 67 -11.79 5.26 1.46
N VAL A 68 -12.78 4.67 2.14
CA VAL A 68 -12.65 4.27 3.55
C VAL A 68 -11.56 3.21 3.71
N ARG A 69 -11.52 2.19 2.84
CA ARG A 69 -10.50 1.12 2.86
C ARG A 69 -9.07 1.65 2.62
N VAL A 70 -8.90 2.52 1.64
CA VAL A 70 -7.58 3.13 1.35
C VAL A 70 -7.13 4.00 2.53
N ASN A 71 -8.06 4.76 3.12
CA ASN A 71 -7.75 5.62 4.28
C ASN A 71 -7.44 4.80 5.54
N SER A 72 -8.06 3.64 5.75
CA SER A 72 -7.75 2.77 6.89
C SER A 72 -6.38 2.13 6.72
N GLN A 73 -6.05 1.61 5.53
CA GLN A 73 -4.73 1.06 5.24
C GLN A 73 -3.61 2.11 5.41
N ALA A 74 -3.84 3.35 4.98
CA ALA A 74 -2.88 4.44 5.16
C ALA A 74 -2.57 4.75 6.63
N LYS A 75 -3.54 4.54 7.54
CA LYS A 75 -3.33 4.75 8.98
C LYS A 75 -2.61 3.57 9.64
N GLU A 76 -2.82 2.36 9.12
CA GLU A 76 -2.28 1.13 9.72
C GLU A 76 -0.81 0.87 9.34
N GLN A 77 -0.33 1.44 8.23
CA GLN A 77 1.07 1.28 7.80
C GLN A 77 2.12 2.05 8.62
N ILE A 78 1.75 2.82 9.65
CA ILE A 78 2.73 3.44 10.54
C ILE A 78 3.27 2.36 11.49
N ASN A 79 4.36 1.71 11.08
CA ASN A 79 5.01 0.68 11.86
C ASN A 79 5.46 1.28 13.23
N PRO A 80 4.97 0.78 14.37
CA PRO A 80 5.23 1.36 15.68
C PRO A 80 6.73 1.42 16.01
N ASN A 81 7.52 0.49 15.46
CA ASN A 81 8.97 0.48 15.63
C ASN A 81 9.65 1.60 14.83
N GLN A 82 9.13 1.93 13.65
CA GLN A 82 9.64 3.04 12.83
C GLN A 82 9.36 4.39 13.48
N LEU A 83 8.17 4.54 14.10
CA LEU A 83 7.84 5.72 14.89
C LEU A 83 8.74 5.86 16.12
N ARG A 84 8.98 4.77 16.87
CA ARG A 84 9.91 4.76 18.01
C ARG A 84 11.33 5.11 17.58
N LEU A 85 11.83 4.54 16.49
CA LEU A 85 13.14 4.85 15.95
C LEU A 85 13.25 6.35 15.58
N ALA A 86 12.24 6.90 14.90
CA ALA A 86 12.20 8.31 14.54
C ALA A 86 12.25 9.22 15.78
N VAL A 87 11.53 8.87 16.85
CA VAL A 87 11.58 9.59 18.13
C VAL A 87 12.97 9.51 18.76
N VAL A 88 13.59 8.32 18.83
CA VAL A 88 14.94 8.16 19.40
C VAL A 88 15.97 8.96 18.61
N VAL A 89 15.93 8.89 17.27
CA VAL A 89 16.83 9.66 16.40
C VAL A 89 16.63 11.16 16.61
N GLY A 90 15.38 11.62 16.66
CA GLY A 90 15.06 13.03 16.93
C GLY A 90 15.60 13.52 18.28
N VAL A 91 15.47 12.70 19.33
CA VAL A 91 15.99 13.00 20.67
C VAL A 91 17.53 13.03 20.66
N LEU A 92 18.20 12.09 20.00
CA LEU A 92 19.67 12.09 19.90
C LEU A 92 20.19 13.32 19.14
N ILE A 93 19.50 13.74 18.08
CA ILE A 93 19.84 14.97 17.34
C ILE A 93 19.68 16.19 18.25
N LEU A 94 18.56 16.31 18.98
CA LEU A 94 18.33 17.41 19.92
C LEU A 94 19.38 17.45 21.03
N ILE A 95 19.72 16.30 21.62
CA ILE A 95 20.78 16.19 22.64
C ILE A 95 22.11 16.65 22.02
N GLY A 96 22.45 16.20 20.82
CA GLY A 96 23.66 16.64 20.11
C GLY A 96 23.69 18.17 19.90
N ILE A 97 22.57 18.76 19.49
CA ILE A 97 22.43 20.22 19.30
C ILE A 97 22.65 20.96 20.63
N VAL A 98 22.03 20.52 21.72
CA VAL A 98 22.15 21.16 23.04
C VAL A 98 23.58 21.01 23.58
N TYR A 99 24.16 19.80 23.48
CA TYR A 99 25.46 19.48 24.06
C TYR A 99 26.63 20.16 23.33
N PHE A 100 26.51 20.37 22.02
CA PHE A 100 27.52 21.06 21.21
C PHE A 100 27.23 22.56 21.01
N GLY A 101 26.33 23.17 21.79
CA GLY A 101 26.11 24.61 21.78
C GLY A 101 25.45 25.13 20.48
N GLY A 102 24.54 24.35 19.90
CA GLY A 102 23.58 24.73 18.86
C GLY A 102 24.16 25.09 17.48
N LEU A 103 24.96 26.14 17.44
CA LEU A 103 25.55 26.72 16.23
C LEU A 103 26.77 25.94 15.71
N VAL A 104 27.55 25.32 16.60
CA VAL A 104 28.73 24.54 16.19
C VAL A 104 28.30 23.21 15.56
N ALA A 105 27.33 22.51 16.16
CA ALA A 105 26.80 21.25 15.64
C ALA A 105 26.19 21.39 14.24
N ILE A 106 25.38 22.43 14.01
CA ILE A 106 24.75 22.70 12.69
C ILE A 106 25.83 22.94 11.62
N ARG A 107 26.91 23.66 11.97
CA ARG A 107 28.01 23.97 11.06
C ARG A 107 28.80 22.74 10.62
N PHE A 108 28.83 21.67 11.42
CA PHE A 108 29.46 20.39 11.04
C PHE A 108 28.46 19.39 10.43
N LEU A 109 27.20 19.37 10.85
CA LEU A 109 26.19 18.45 10.32
C LEU A 109 25.77 18.80 8.89
N ILE A 110 25.61 20.09 8.56
CA ILE A 110 25.23 20.54 7.21
C ILE A 110 26.21 20.03 6.14
N PRO A 111 27.54 20.25 6.23
CA PRO A 111 28.47 19.78 5.21
C PRO A 111 28.55 18.25 5.12
N VAL A 112 28.36 17.52 6.22
CA VAL A 112 28.31 16.05 6.21
C VAL A 112 27.06 15.55 5.48
N VAL A 113 25.89 16.12 5.76
CA VAL A 113 24.64 15.76 5.07
C VAL A 113 24.72 16.08 3.57
N ILE A 114 25.27 17.24 3.22
CA ILE A 114 25.50 17.61 1.81
C ILE A 114 26.46 16.63 1.15
N ALA A 115 27.59 16.28 1.80
CA ALA A 115 28.54 15.31 1.26
C ALA A 115 27.90 13.93 1.03
N ILE A 116 27.13 13.42 1.99
CA ILE A 116 26.39 12.16 1.85
C ILE A 116 25.41 12.23 0.68
N PHE A 117 24.68 13.35 0.54
CA PHE A 117 23.72 13.54 -0.55
C PHE A 117 24.40 13.55 -1.92
N VAL A 118 25.52 14.28 -2.05
CA VAL A 118 26.31 14.35 -3.30
C VAL A 118 26.87 12.98 -3.66
N VAL A 119 27.48 12.26 -2.73
CA VAL A 119 28.01 10.90 -2.97
C VAL A 119 26.90 9.97 -3.42
N ARG A 120 25.73 10.03 -2.78
CA ARG A 120 24.58 9.19 -3.15
C ARG A 120 24.03 9.55 -4.53
N ALA A 121 23.97 10.83 -4.87
CA ALA A 121 23.54 11.29 -6.19
C ALA A 121 24.51 10.83 -7.29
N VAL A 122 25.81 10.95 -7.06
CA VAL A 122 26.86 10.46 -7.99
C VAL A 122 26.76 8.95 -8.15
N TYR A 123 26.54 8.20 -7.06
CA TYR A 123 26.38 6.75 -7.12
C TYR A 123 25.15 6.33 -7.94
N GLN A 124 24.00 6.98 -7.74
CA GLN A 124 22.79 6.70 -8.52
C GLN A 124 22.99 7.02 -10.02
N VAL A 125 23.58 8.18 -10.32
CA VAL A 125 23.87 8.57 -11.71
C VAL A 125 24.90 7.62 -12.35
N GLY A 126 25.92 7.19 -11.60
CA GLY A 126 26.90 6.21 -12.08
C GLY A 126 26.28 4.85 -12.38
N LYS A 127 25.32 4.42 -11.55
CA LYS A 127 24.55 3.19 -11.76
C LYS A 127 23.67 3.26 -13.02
N GLU A 128 23.04 4.41 -13.28
CA GLU A 128 22.20 4.60 -14.47
C GLU A 128 23.02 4.70 -15.77
N ARG A 129 24.26 5.17 -15.70
CA ARG A 129 25.13 5.35 -16.88
C ARG A 129 26.12 4.21 -17.17
N MET A 130 26.05 3.08 -16.44
CA MET A 130 26.94 1.92 -16.60
C MET A 130 28.43 2.28 -16.65
N TRP A 131 28.91 3.11 -15.71
CA TRP A 131 30.36 3.39 -15.59
C TRP A 131 31.09 2.42 -14.64
N TRP A 132 30.43 1.32 -14.27
CA TRP A 132 30.96 0.16 -13.53
C TRP A 132 30.17 -1.09 -13.93
#